data_AF-A0A8T4YDD3-F1
#
_entry.id   AF-A0A8T4YDD3-F1
#
_cell.length_a   1.000
_cell.length_b   1.000
_cell.length_c   1.000
_cell.angle_alpha   90.00
_cell.angle_beta   90.00
_cell.angle_gamma   90.00
#
_symmetry.space_group_name_H-M   'P 1'
#
loop_
_entity.id
_entity.type
_entity.pdbx_description
1 polymer ?
#
loop_
_entity_poly.entity_id
_entity_poly.type
_entity_poly.pdbx_seq_one_letter_code
_entity_poly.pdbx_strand_id
1 'polypeptide(L)'
;MSIVKELSCSYCGAPIPFKPGDMIATCRYCGYTVVIETGKAFVFEHSMLLNKYDPARIEELAKSWMSSGFLKPPDLAKKSKILEKTLIYLPFWVVSVEAESFYKGVFERLSPPVVKEGKIVKKYDWLVLARKASEFPTKEYNVPLDGKIPYDFRRVEDFAKVLNSEIDRDEAVEIAKQEIVEHHHFLVQQDIDRVIEIKNEIKINQAVYLHAPVWFIKYEYKGGNYSLWLDGATGTVIKGDIPPAKFGIF
;
A
#
# COMPACT_ATOMS: atom_id res chain seq x y z
N MET A 1 -19.35 -2.80 -18.18
CA MET A 1 -19.59 -4.01 -17.38
C MET A 1 -18.34 -4.87 -17.40
N SER A 2 -17.63 -4.99 -16.28
CA SER A 2 -16.47 -5.88 -16.18
C SER A 2 -16.93 -7.34 -16.21
N ILE A 3 -16.52 -8.11 -17.20
CA ILE A 3 -16.83 -9.54 -17.31
C ILE A 3 -16.08 -10.24 -16.17
N VAL A 4 -16.80 -10.75 -15.18
CA VAL A 4 -16.22 -11.63 -14.16
C VAL A 4 -16.13 -13.02 -14.78
N LYS A 5 -14.93 -13.60 -14.80
CA LYS A 5 -14.70 -14.99 -15.18
C LYS A 5 -14.55 -15.84 -13.93
N GLU A 6 -14.78 -17.13 -14.05
CA GLU A 6 -14.69 -18.07 -12.93
C GLU A 6 -13.78 -19.23 -13.31
N LEU A 7 -12.95 -19.65 -12.36
CA LEU A 7 -12.17 -20.88 -12.44
C LEU A 7 -12.59 -21.79 -11.28
N SER A 8 -12.62 -23.11 -11.51
CA SER A 8 -12.94 -24.06 -10.44
C SER A 8 -11.72 -24.25 -9.54
N CYS A 9 -11.90 -24.11 -8.23
CA CYS A 9 -10.84 -24.33 -7.25
C CYS A 9 -10.33 -25.77 -7.29
N SER A 10 -9.04 -25.97 -7.55
CA SER A 10 -8.43 -27.31 -7.56
C SER A 10 -8.45 -28.03 -6.22
N TYR A 11 -8.68 -27.31 -5.11
CA TYR A 11 -8.72 -27.88 -3.76
C TYR A 11 -10.14 -28.24 -3.30
N CYS A 12 -11.11 -27.32 -3.42
CA CYS A 12 -12.48 -27.54 -2.93
C CYS A 12 -13.58 -27.56 -4.00
N GLY A 13 -13.25 -27.34 -5.28
CA GLY A 13 -14.19 -27.32 -6.40
C GLY A 13 -15.03 -26.04 -6.54
N ALA A 14 -15.03 -25.15 -5.54
CA ALA A 14 -15.82 -23.92 -5.54
C ALA A 14 -15.38 -22.93 -6.65
N PRO A 15 -16.29 -22.08 -7.17
CA PRO A 15 -15.92 -21.07 -8.15
C PRO A 15 -15.04 -20.00 -7.52
N ILE A 16 -13.94 -19.67 -8.19
CA ILE A 16 -13.04 -18.57 -7.84
C ILE A 16 -13.29 -17.45 -8.85
N PRO A 17 -14.02 -16.38 -8.46
CA PRO A 17 -14.24 -15.26 -9.34
C PRO A 17 -12.95 -14.46 -9.51
N PHE A 18 -12.66 -14.08 -10.75
CA PHE A 18 -11.53 -13.21 -11.08
C PHE A 18 -11.91 -12.23 -12.18
N LYS A 19 -11.19 -11.12 -12.23
CA LYS A 19 -11.33 -10.12 -13.29
C LYS A 19 -10.24 -10.33 -14.35
N PRO A 20 -10.52 -10.05 -15.64
CA PRO A 20 -9.48 -9.94 -16.65
C PRO A 20 -8.38 -9.00 -16.18
N GLY A 21 -7.14 -9.48 -16.18
CA GLY A 21 -5.97 -8.77 -15.66
C GLY A 21 -5.52 -9.23 -14.27
N ASP A 22 -6.36 -9.93 -13.50
CA ASP A 22 -5.90 -10.61 -12.29
C ASP A 22 -4.90 -11.72 -12.71
N MET A 23 -3.76 -11.79 -12.05
CA MET A 23 -2.72 -12.82 -12.24
C MET A 23 -2.75 -13.87 -11.13
N ILE A 24 -3.21 -13.50 -9.93
CA ILE A 24 -3.31 -14.39 -8.77
C ILE A 24 -4.69 -14.23 -8.17
N ALA A 25 -5.39 -15.35 -7.95
CA ALA A 25 -6.71 -15.37 -7.32
C ALA A 25 -6.73 -16.27 -6.08
N THR A 26 -7.47 -15.84 -5.07
CA THR A 26 -7.65 -16.61 -3.82
C THR A 26 -9.09 -17.08 -3.69
N CYS A 27 -9.26 -18.37 -3.42
CA CYS A 27 -10.56 -18.98 -3.17
C CYS A 27 -11.18 -18.43 -1.90
N ARG A 28 -12.38 -17.84 -2.01
CA ARG A 28 -13.11 -17.28 -0.87
C ARG A 28 -13.72 -18.34 0.05
N TYR A 29 -13.71 -19.61 -0.37
CA TYR A 29 -14.33 -20.73 0.35
C TYR A 29 -13.34 -21.61 1.11
N CYS A 30 -12.07 -21.62 0.70
CA CYS A 30 -11.05 -22.47 1.33
C CYS A 30 -9.67 -21.80 1.49
N GLY A 31 -9.49 -20.58 0.95
CA GLY A 31 -8.21 -19.86 1.00
C GLY A 31 -7.16 -20.35 -0.01
N TYR A 32 -7.47 -21.35 -0.85
CA TYR A 32 -6.53 -21.82 -1.87
C TYR A 32 -6.23 -20.73 -2.90
N THR A 33 -4.95 -20.39 -3.05
CA THR A 33 -4.47 -19.36 -3.98
C THR A 33 -3.85 -20.01 -5.21
N VAL A 34 -4.20 -19.47 -6.37
CA VAL A 34 -3.81 -20.01 -7.68
C VAL A 34 -3.26 -18.91 -8.58
N VAL A 35 -2.27 -19.25 -9.39
CA VAL A 35 -1.81 -18.41 -10.51
C VAL A 35 -2.74 -18.64 -11.68
N ILE A 36 -3.48 -17.61 -12.11
CA ILE A 36 -4.61 -17.75 -13.05
C ILE A 36 -4.16 -18.28 -14.41
N GLU A 37 -3.04 -17.79 -14.93
CA GLU A 37 -2.52 -18.19 -16.25
C GLU A 37 -2.16 -19.67 -16.32
N THR A 38 -1.54 -20.20 -15.26
CA THR A 38 -1.03 -21.57 -15.24
C THR A 38 -1.98 -22.56 -14.56
N GLY A 39 -2.96 -22.08 -13.80
CA GLY A 39 -3.82 -22.89 -12.93
C GLY A 39 -3.06 -23.59 -11.80
N LYS A 40 -1.78 -23.29 -11.59
CA LYS A 40 -0.92 -23.94 -10.58
C LYS A 40 -1.10 -23.30 -9.21
N ALA A 41 -0.84 -24.11 -8.18
CA ALA A 41 -0.79 -23.66 -6.80
C ALA A 41 0.17 -22.46 -6.65
N PHE A 42 -0.26 -21.46 -5.89
CA PHE A 42 0.61 -20.39 -5.46
C PHE A 42 1.60 -20.93 -4.42
N VAL A 43 2.89 -20.78 -4.68
CA VAL A 43 3.97 -21.41 -3.88
C VAL A 43 4.68 -20.44 -2.94
N PHE A 44 4.38 -19.14 -3.02
CA PHE A 44 4.99 -18.13 -2.16
C PHE A 44 4.17 -17.94 -0.89
N GLU A 45 4.76 -17.25 0.10
CA GLU A 45 4.03 -16.92 1.32
C GLU A 45 2.85 -16.00 1.00
N HIS A 46 1.67 -16.42 1.45
CA HIS A 46 0.44 -15.64 1.37
C HIS A 46 -0.04 -15.33 2.79
N SER A 47 0.04 -14.06 3.15
CA SER A 47 -0.25 -13.53 4.49
C SER A 47 -1.38 -12.51 4.45
N MET A 48 -1.98 -12.24 5.61
CA MET A 48 -2.96 -11.16 5.78
C MET A 48 -2.78 -10.46 7.12
N LEU A 49 -3.23 -9.21 7.18
CA LEU A 49 -3.46 -8.50 8.43
C LEU A 49 -4.94 -8.60 8.82
N LEU A 50 -5.23 -8.63 10.11
CA LEU A 50 -6.60 -8.66 10.60
C LEU A 50 -7.14 -7.25 10.80
N ASN A 51 -8.36 -7.02 10.33
CA ASN A 51 -9.10 -5.83 10.70
C ASN A 51 -9.54 -5.92 12.19
N LYS A 52 -9.43 -4.80 12.90
CA LYS A 52 -9.77 -4.69 14.33
C LYS A 52 -10.98 -3.80 14.59
N TYR A 53 -11.53 -3.15 13.57
CA TYR A 53 -12.56 -2.13 13.70
C TYR A 53 -13.80 -2.50 12.89
N ASP A 54 -14.96 -2.41 13.52
CA ASP A 54 -16.24 -2.53 12.85
C ASP A 54 -16.66 -1.16 12.22
N PRO A 55 -17.76 -1.11 11.44
CA PRO A 55 -18.22 0.13 10.82
C PRO A 55 -18.54 1.27 11.81
N ALA A 56 -18.84 0.99 13.08
CA ALA A 56 -19.14 2.02 14.07
C ALA A 56 -17.84 2.61 14.64
N ARG A 57 -16.91 1.76 15.07
CA ARG A 57 -15.61 2.18 15.61
C ARG A 57 -14.75 2.91 14.59
N ILE A 58 -14.77 2.49 13.32
CA ILE A 58 -14.02 3.18 12.28
C ILE A 58 -14.58 4.59 12.00
N GLU A 59 -15.89 4.78 12.17
CA GLU A 59 -16.52 6.09 12.05
C GLU A 59 -16.11 7.01 13.21
N GLU A 60 -15.99 6.49 14.44
CA GLU A 60 -15.46 7.23 15.58
C GLU A 60 -14.02 7.70 15.33
N LEU A 61 -13.15 6.82 14.80
CA LEU A 61 -11.80 7.17 14.42
C LEU A 61 -11.76 8.25 13.32
N ALA A 62 -12.63 8.11 12.31
CA ALA A 62 -12.77 9.12 11.27
C ALA A 62 -13.19 10.49 11.84
N LYS A 63 -14.17 10.51 12.74
CA LYS A 63 -14.64 11.74 13.40
C LYS A 63 -13.56 12.35 14.31
N SER A 64 -12.82 11.51 15.03
CA SER A 64 -11.66 11.93 15.84
C SER A 64 -10.59 12.59 14.97
N TRP A 65 -10.22 11.97 13.84
CA TRP A 65 -9.33 12.60 12.87
C TRP A 65 -9.89 13.91 12.31
N MET A 66 -11.18 13.98 11.98
CA MET A 66 -11.81 15.21 11.48
C MET A 66 -11.79 16.35 12.51
N SER A 67 -11.79 16.05 13.80
CA SER A 67 -11.75 17.03 14.89
C SER A 67 -10.34 17.51 15.26
N SER A 68 -9.29 16.90 14.71
CA SER A 68 -7.90 17.17 15.09
C SER A 68 -7.09 17.80 13.95
N GLY A 69 -6.17 18.71 14.29
CA GLY A 69 -5.22 19.31 13.35
C GLY A 69 -5.60 20.71 12.88
N PHE A 70 -4.58 21.57 12.76
CA PHE A 70 -4.73 23.01 12.52
C PHE A 70 -5.33 23.37 11.16
N LEU A 71 -5.08 22.57 10.12
CA LEU A 71 -5.56 22.85 8.76
C LEU A 71 -7.03 22.48 8.53
N LYS A 72 -7.67 21.78 9.47
CA LYS A 72 -9.05 21.27 9.29
C LYS A 72 -10.07 22.29 9.81
N PRO A 73 -11.22 22.47 9.13
CA PRO A 73 -12.28 23.31 9.66
C PRO A 73 -12.73 22.86 11.06
N PRO A 74 -12.91 23.78 12.02
CA PRO A 74 -13.24 23.41 13.41
C PRO A 74 -14.62 22.74 13.55
N ASP A 75 -15.52 22.94 12.59
CA ASP A 75 -16.84 22.32 12.53
C ASP A 75 -16.88 21.07 11.63
N LEU A 76 -15.74 20.60 11.12
CA LEU A 76 -15.67 19.48 10.17
C LEU A 76 -16.34 18.22 10.72
N ALA A 77 -15.90 17.74 11.89
CA ALA A 77 -16.45 16.52 12.48
C ALA A 77 -17.96 16.62 12.77
N LYS A 78 -18.44 17.81 13.17
CA LYS A 78 -19.84 18.06 13.52
C LYS A 78 -20.77 18.16 12.31
N LYS A 79 -20.30 18.80 11.24
CA LYS A 79 -21.13 19.06 10.04
C LYS A 79 -20.87 18.08 8.89
N SER A 80 -19.85 17.23 8.99
CA SER A 80 -19.61 16.21 7.98
C SER A 80 -20.65 15.09 8.07
N LYS A 81 -21.05 14.57 6.92
CA LYS A 81 -21.90 13.40 6.80
C LYS A 81 -21.11 12.28 6.17
N ILE A 82 -21.01 11.13 6.85
CA ILE A 82 -20.43 9.93 6.24
C ILE A 82 -21.42 9.39 5.20
N LEU A 83 -20.93 9.21 3.97
CA LEU A 83 -21.72 8.72 2.83
C LEU A 83 -21.53 7.22 2.62
N GLU A 84 -20.29 6.74 2.73
CA GLU A 84 -19.92 5.35 2.46
C GLU A 84 -18.80 4.92 3.40
N LYS A 85 -18.84 3.66 3.83
CA LYS A 85 -17.78 2.99 4.59
C LYS A 85 -17.56 1.61 3.97
N THR A 86 -16.43 1.42 3.31
CA THR A 86 -16.13 0.18 2.60
C THR A 86 -14.81 -0.39 3.07
N LEU A 87 -14.83 -1.60 3.63
CA LEU A 87 -13.63 -2.35 3.98
C LEU A 87 -13.14 -3.15 2.78
N ILE A 88 -11.88 -2.95 2.40
CA ILE A 88 -11.23 -3.64 1.30
C ILE A 88 -9.89 -4.20 1.77
N TYR A 89 -9.70 -5.51 1.62
CA TYR A 89 -8.40 -6.15 1.73
C TYR A 89 -7.64 -5.94 0.42
N LEU A 90 -6.67 -5.04 0.46
CA LEU A 90 -5.82 -4.70 -0.68
C LEU A 90 -4.64 -5.67 -0.77
N PRO A 91 -4.34 -6.20 -1.96
CA PRO A 91 -3.20 -7.07 -2.19
C PRO A 91 -1.93 -6.25 -2.39
N PHE A 92 -0.89 -6.62 -1.66
CA PHE A 92 0.44 -6.06 -1.74
C PHE A 92 1.47 -7.15 -1.92
N TRP A 93 2.58 -6.80 -2.55
CA TRP A 93 3.83 -7.54 -2.42
C TRP A 93 4.74 -6.78 -1.46
N VAL A 94 5.17 -7.47 -0.41
CA VAL A 94 6.20 -6.98 0.51
C VAL A 94 7.52 -7.62 0.10
N VAL A 95 8.38 -6.83 -0.54
CA VAL A 95 9.67 -7.29 -1.06
C VAL A 95 10.75 -6.91 -0.07
N SER A 96 11.35 -7.90 0.59
CA SER A 96 12.46 -7.66 1.51
C SER A 96 13.76 -7.55 0.73
N VAL A 97 14.43 -6.41 0.86
CA VAL A 97 15.57 -6.02 0.04
C VAL A 97 16.73 -5.56 0.91
N GLU A 98 17.93 -6.01 0.59
CA GLU A 98 19.17 -5.41 1.03
C GLU A 98 19.79 -4.67 -0.16
N ALA A 99 19.87 -3.35 -0.05
CA ALA A 99 20.35 -2.48 -1.13
C ALA A 99 21.62 -1.76 -0.68
N GLU A 100 22.62 -1.84 -1.54
CA GLU A 100 23.92 -1.23 -1.37
C GLU A 100 24.20 -0.31 -2.57
N SER A 101 24.51 0.95 -2.32
CA SER A 101 24.85 1.91 -3.36
C SER A 101 26.16 2.59 -3.08
N PHE A 102 27.11 2.42 -3.99
CA PHE A 102 28.35 3.20 -4.02
C PHE A 102 28.15 4.42 -4.90
N TYR A 103 28.59 5.58 -4.43
CA TYR A 103 28.43 6.81 -5.17
C TYR A 103 29.69 7.68 -5.12
N LYS A 104 29.86 8.46 -6.17
CA LYS A 104 30.90 9.47 -6.32
C LYS A 104 30.29 10.75 -6.87
N GLY A 105 30.65 11.89 -6.30
CA GLY A 105 30.20 13.18 -6.80
C GLY A 105 30.95 14.36 -6.21
N VAL A 106 30.47 15.55 -6.52
CA VAL A 106 31.09 16.83 -6.14
C VAL A 106 30.19 17.58 -5.17
N PHE A 107 30.77 18.04 -4.07
CA PHE A 107 30.15 18.98 -3.14
C PHE A 107 30.66 20.39 -3.47
N GLU A 108 29.80 21.24 -4.00
CA GLU A 108 30.13 22.55 -4.56
C GLU A 108 29.93 23.70 -3.55
N ARG A 109 29.31 23.41 -2.40
CA ARG A 109 29.09 24.41 -1.32
C ARG A 109 30.36 24.79 -0.56
N LEU A 110 31.51 24.21 -0.90
CA LEU A 110 32.84 24.56 -0.38
C LEU A 110 33.73 25.09 -1.52
N SER A 111 34.67 25.97 -1.17
CA SER A 111 35.70 26.46 -2.08
C SER A 111 37.08 26.02 -1.57
N PRO A 112 37.82 25.15 -2.30
CA PRO A 112 37.47 24.56 -3.59
C PRO A 112 36.39 23.45 -3.49
N PRO A 113 35.68 23.13 -4.58
CA PRO A 113 34.76 21.99 -4.62
C PRO A 113 35.46 20.68 -4.25
N VAL A 114 34.79 19.84 -3.47
CA VAL A 114 35.37 18.60 -2.95
C VAL A 114 34.71 17.39 -3.61
N VAL A 115 35.53 16.47 -4.12
CA VAL A 115 35.05 15.15 -4.57
C VAL A 115 34.78 14.29 -3.34
N LYS A 116 33.57 13.75 -3.25
CA LYS A 116 33.15 12.85 -2.17
C LYS A 116 32.78 11.50 -2.75
N GLU A 117 33.26 10.45 -2.10
CA GLU A 117 32.85 9.07 -2.32
C GLU A 117 32.12 8.58 -1.08
N GLY A 118 31.12 7.73 -1.26
CA GLY A 118 30.34 7.21 -0.17
C GLY A 118 29.61 5.93 -0.53
N LYS A 119 29.01 5.33 0.50
CA LYS A 119 28.25 4.09 0.41
C LYS A 119 26.99 4.20 1.25
N ILE A 120 25.86 3.84 0.66
CA ILE A 120 24.56 3.70 1.35
C ILE A 120 24.26 2.21 1.45
N VAL A 121 24.05 1.71 2.67
CA VAL A 121 23.55 0.35 2.89
C VAL A 121 22.25 0.45 3.67
N LYS A 122 21.17 -0.06 3.09
CA LYS A 122 19.86 -0.06 3.72
C LYS A 122 19.14 -1.39 3.49
N LYS A 123 18.33 -1.75 4.47
CA LYS A 123 17.40 -2.88 4.40
C LYS A 123 15.99 -2.32 4.37
N TYR A 124 15.16 -2.87 3.49
CA TYR A 124 13.78 -2.44 3.29
C TYR A 124 12.85 -3.64 3.27
N ASP A 125 11.63 -3.43 3.75
CA ASP A 125 10.47 -4.21 3.36
C ASP A 125 9.62 -3.32 2.43
N TRP A 126 9.91 -3.40 1.14
CA TRP A 126 9.38 -2.50 0.13
C TRP A 126 7.97 -2.91 -0.28
N LEU A 127 7.01 -2.00 -0.14
CA LEU A 127 5.60 -2.27 -0.38
C LEU A 127 5.20 -1.91 -1.81
N VAL A 128 4.78 -2.91 -2.59
CA VAL A 128 4.25 -2.74 -3.94
C VAL A 128 2.78 -3.06 -3.93
N LEU A 129 1.92 -2.10 -4.30
CA LEU A 129 0.49 -2.38 -4.49
C LEU A 129 0.34 -3.31 -5.71
N ALA A 130 -0.30 -4.45 -5.50
CA ALA A 130 -0.45 -5.46 -6.55
C ALA A 130 -1.65 -5.18 -7.48
N ARG A 131 -1.91 -3.89 -7.77
CA ARG A 131 -3.03 -3.37 -8.59
C ARG A 131 -2.52 -2.24 -9.46
N LYS A 132 -2.63 -2.34 -10.78
CA LYS A 132 -2.00 -1.40 -11.74
C LYS A 132 -2.72 -0.07 -11.87
N ALA A 133 -4.05 -0.05 -11.72
CA ALA A 133 -4.89 1.13 -11.97
C ALA A 133 -5.36 1.86 -10.70
N SER A 134 -4.70 1.64 -9.56
CA SER A 134 -5.12 2.21 -8.26
C SER A 134 -4.03 3.12 -7.71
N GLU A 135 -4.32 4.41 -7.59
CA GLU A 135 -3.46 5.33 -6.85
C GLU A 135 -3.58 5.02 -5.35
N PHE A 136 -2.55 4.41 -4.77
CA PHE A 136 -2.46 4.18 -3.34
C PHE A 136 -1.10 4.70 -2.83
N PRO A 137 -1.08 5.47 -1.72
CA PRO A 137 0.15 6.06 -1.19
C PRO A 137 0.98 5.00 -0.44
N THR A 138 1.60 4.09 -1.19
CA THR A 138 2.39 2.98 -0.62
C THR A 138 3.59 3.48 0.19
N LYS A 139 4.17 4.62 -0.19
CA LYS A 139 5.33 5.23 0.49
C LYS A 139 4.97 5.80 1.86
N GLU A 140 3.75 6.31 2.01
CA GLU A 140 3.23 6.86 3.27
C GLU A 140 2.56 5.80 4.15
N TYR A 141 2.22 4.63 3.60
CA TYR A 141 1.57 3.57 4.36
C TYR A 141 2.56 2.70 5.13
N ASN A 142 2.62 2.89 6.44
CA ASN A 142 3.42 2.04 7.33
C ASN A 142 2.64 0.77 7.72
N VAL A 143 2.89 -0.33 7.00
CA VAL A 143 2.21 -1.60 7.21
C VAL A 143 2.72 -2.30 8.48
N PRO A 144 1.86 -2.72 9.43
CA PRO A 144 2.29 -3.38 10.66
C PRO A 144 2.64 -4.86 10.42
N LEU A 145 3.76 -5.13 9.75
CA LEU A 145 4.17 -6.48 9.31
C LEU A 145 4.29 -7.50 10.46
N ASP A 146 4.62 -7.06 11.67
CA ASP A 146 4.71 -7.92 12.86
C ASP A 146 3.37 -8.60 13.22
N GLY A 147 2.25 -7.99 12.81
CA GLY A 147 0.90 -8.50 13.08
C GLY A 147 0.35 -9.44 12.00
N LYS A 148 1.13 -9.77 10.96
CA LYS A 148 0.64 -10.60 9.85
C LYS A 148 0.48 -12.05 10.28
N ILE A 149 -0.56 -12.69 9.76
CA ILE A 149 -0.83 -14.12 9.90
C ILE A 149 -0.85 -14.76 8.51
N PRO A 150 -0.67 -16.09 8.38
CA PRO A 150 -1.00 -16.78 7.14
C PRO A 150 -2.43 -16.47 6.71
N TYR A 151 -2.66 -16.31 5.41
CA TYR A 151 -3.97 -15.96 4.90
C TYR A 151 -5.03 -16.97 5.35
N ASP A 152 -6.08 -16.47 6.01
CA ASP A 152 -7.21 -17.26 6.48
C ASP A 152 -8.51 -16.58 6.07
N PHE A 153 -9.15 -17.12 5.02
CA PHE A 153 -10.41 -16.60 4.49
C PHE A 153 -11.52 -16.53 5.55
N ARG A 154 -11.48 -17.35 6.60
CA ARG A 154 -12.49 -17.36 7.69
C ARG A 154 -12.37 -16.16 8.61
N ARG A 155 -11.25 -15.44 8.55
CA ARG A 155 -10.97 -14.23 9.33
C ARG A 155 -11.34 -12.95 8.58
N VAL A 156 -11.74 -13.07 7.31
CA VAL A 156 -12.21 -11.95 6.50
C VAL A 156 -13.69 -11.71 6.81
N GLU A 157 -14.06 -10.45 7.04
CA GLU A 157 -15.45 -10.08 7.29
C GLU A 157 -16.33 -10.28 6.05
N ASP A 158 -17.56 -10.80 6.24
CA ASP A 158 -18.49 -11.10 5.14
C ASP A 158 -18.82 -9.88 4.26
N PHE A 159 -18.86 -8.68 4.87
CA PHE A 159 -19.12 -7.43 4.16
C PHE A 159 -17.87 -6.86 3.46
N ALA A 160 -16.69 -7.40 3.73
CA ALA A 160 -15.44 -6.91 3.16
C ALA A 160 -15.26 -7.38 1.72
N LYS A 161 -14.61 -6.52 0.93
CA LYS A 161 -14.13 -6.87 -0.40
C LYS A 161 -12.69 -7.35 -0.29
N VAL A 162 -12.35 -8.41 -1.00
CA VAL A 162 -10.96 -8.86 -1.14
C VAL A 162 -10.58 -8.67 -2.60
N LEU A 163 -9.49 -7.95 -2.85
CA LEU A 163 -8.99 -7.78 -4.22
C LEU A 163 -7.88 -8.78 -4.51
N ASN A 164 -7.88 -9.28 -5.75
CA ASN A 164 -6.87 -10.17 -6.29
C ASN A 164 -5.71 -9.37 -6.88
N SER A 165 -4.56 -10.02 -7.04
CA SER A 165 -3.36 -9.41 -7.61
C SER A 165 -3.47 -9.28 -9.12
N GLU A 166 -3.12 -8.12 -9.66
CA GLU A 166 -2.86 -7.88 -11.09
C GLU A 166 -1.34 -7.92 -11.41
N ILE A 167 -0.50 -8.11 -10.40
CA ILE A 167 0.96 -8.08 -10.48
C ILE A 167 1.51 -9.38 -9.89
N ASP A 168 2.41 -10.06 -10.59
CA ASP A 168 3.03 -11.27 -10.11
C ASP A 168 4.26 -10.94 -9.26
N ARG A 169 4.92 -11.97 -8.77
CA ARG A 169 6.08 -11.83 -7.89
C ARG A 169 7.25 -11.15 -8.61
N ASP A 170 7.50 -11.50 -9.87
CA ASP A 170 8.68 -11.04 -10.59
C ASP A 170 8.50 -9.59 -11.05
N GLU A 171 7.31 -9.25 -11.55
CA GLU A 171 6.94 -7.87 -11.86
C GLU A 171 7.02 -6.97 -10.61
N ALA A 172 6.51 -7.44 -9.45
CA ALA A 172 6.61 -6.68 -8.20
C ALA A 172 8.06 -6.48 -7.73
N VAL A 173 8.93 -7.47 -7.92
CA VAL A 173 10.36 -7.36 -7.60
C VAL A 173 11.05 -6.34 -8.50
N GLU A 174 10.73 -6.30 -9.78
CA GLU A 174 11.31 -5.31 -10.69
C GLU A 174 10.82 -3.89 -10.37
N ILE A 175 9.54 -3.71 -10.02
CA ILE A 175 9.01 -2.42 -9.52
C ILE A 175 9.77 -2.00 -8.27
N ALA A 176 9.91 -2.87 -7.27
CA ALA A 176 10.63 -2.56 -6.04
C ALA A 176 12.09 -2.17 -6.30
N LYS A 177 12.79 -2.88 -7.20
CA LYS A 177 14.17 -2.51 -7.58
C LYS A 177 14.23 -1.12 -8.19
N GLN A 178 13.36 -0.81 -9.15
CA GLN A 178 13.34 0.50 -9.81
C GLN A 178 13.10 1.62 -8.80
N GLU A 179 12.10 1.48 -7.94
CA GLU A 179 11.77 2.49 -6.94
C GLU A 179 12.88 2.64 -5.87
N ILE A 180 13.56 1.57 -5.49
CA ILE A 180 14.70 1.62 -4.55
C ILE A 180 15.90 2.34 -5.21
N VAL A 181 16.17 2.08 -6.49
CA VAL A 181 17.24 2.79 -7.23
C VAL A 181 16.95 4.28 -7.26
N GLU A 182 15.72 4.68 -7.59
CA GLU A 182 15.31 6.09 -7.56
C GLU A 182 15.43 6.70 -6.16
N HIS A 183 15.01 5.95 -5.13
CA HIS A 183 15.12 6.39 -3.73
C HIS A 183 16.58 6.59 -3.32
N HIS A 184 17.48 5.67 -3.67
CA HIS A 184 18.90 5.81 -3.38
C HIS A 184 19.53 6.98 -4.13
N HIS A 185 19.12 7.23 -5.38
CA HIS A 185 19.54 8.40 -6.13
C HIS A 185 19.11 9.71 -5.43
N PHE A 186 17.86 9.76 -4.95
CA PHE A 186 17.35 10.88 -4.16
C PHE A 186 18.16 11.09 -2.87
N LEU A 187 18.47 10.03 -2.12
CA LEU A 187 19.28 10.12 -0.90
C LEU A 187 20.68 10.68 -1.18
N VAL A 188 21.33 10.24 -2.26
CA VAL A 188 22.65 10.76 -2.65
C VAL A 188 22.59 12.25 -2.99
N GLN A 189 21.53 12.71 -3.66
CA GLN A 189 21.34 14.12 -4.02
C GLN A 189 21.07 15.03 -2.81
N GLN A 190 20.70 14.48 -1.65
CA GLN A 190 20.63 15.28 -0.42
C GLN A 190 22.03 15.64 0.12
N ASP A 191 23.02 14.80 -0.18
CA ASP A 191 24.39 14.91 0.34
C ASP A 191 25.40 15.47 -0.68
N ILE A 192 25.11 15.37 -1.98
CA ILE A 192 25.99 15.75 -3.09
C ILE A 192 25.23 16.65 -4.07
N ASP A 193 25.86 17.74 -4.49
CA ASP A 193 25.27 18.70 -5.43
C ASP A 193 25.30 18.16 -6.88
N ARG A 194 26.41 17.53 -7.28
CA ARG A 194 26.55 16.90 -8.61
C ARG A 194 27.03 15.45 -8.52
N VAL A 195 26.15 14.51 -8.85
CA VAL A 195 26.47 13.08 -8.92
C VAL A 195 27.28 12.79 -10.19
N ILE A 196 28.45 12.14 -10.04
CA ILE A 196 29.28 11.69 -11.17
C ILE A 196 28.92 10.24 -11.52
N GLU A 197 28.83 9.37 -10.50
CA GLU A 197 28.57 7.95 -10.67
C GLU A 197 27.80 7.42 -9.46
N ILE A 198 26.86 6.50 -9.73
CA ILE A 198 26.21 5.68 -8.71
C ILE A 198 26.11 4.24 -9.23
N LYS A 199 26.51 3.27 -8.41
CA LYS A 199 26.37 1.84 -8.68
C LYS A 199 25.51 1.22 -7.59
N ASN A 200 24.45 0.53 -7.99
CA ASN A 200 23.50 -0.09 -7.09
C ASN A 200 23.64 -1.61 -7.16
N GLU A 201 23.82 -2.25 -6.02
CA GLU A 201 23.74 -3.68 -5.83
C GLU A 201 22.50 -3.97 -4.99
N ILE A 202 21.56 -4.72 -5.55
CA ILE A 202 20.27 -5.01 -4.91
C ILE A 202 20.11 -6.51 -4.76
N LYS A 203 19.99 -6.96 -3.51
CA LYS A 203 19.74 -8.35 -3.14
C LYS A 203 18.33 -8.51 -2.62
N ILE A 204 17.54 -9.36 -3.29
CA ILE A 204 16.18 -9.71 -2.87
C ILE A 204 16.25 -10.91 -1.94
N ASN A 205 15.73 -10.78 -0.73
CA ASN A 205 15.71 -11.86 0.26
C ASN A 205 14.42 -12.67 0.18
N GLN A 206 13.27 -12.00 0.17
CA GLN A 206 11.95 -12.63 0.12
C GLN A 206 10.92 -11.70 -0.54
N ALA A 207 9.84 -12.29 -1.05
CA ALA A 207 8.67 -11.57 -1.52
C ALA A 207 7.42 -12.25 -0.92
N VAL A 208 6.68 -11.51 -0.11
CA VAL A 208 5.48 -12.00 0.58
C VAL A 208 4.25 -11.36 -0.06
N TYR A 209 3.26 -12.17 -0.41
CA TYR A 209 1.97 -11.67 -0.87
C TYR A 209 1.08 -11.40 0.34
N LEU A 210 0.67 -10.15 0.52
CA LEU A 210 0.01 -9.66 1.73
C LEU A 210 -1.34 -9.02 1.41
N HIS A 211 -2.40 -9.45 2.09
CA HIS A 211 -3.66 -8.70 2.14
C HIS A 211 -3.74 -7.81 3.37
N ALA A 212 -3.76 -6.49 3.18
CA ALA A 212 -3.93 -5.53 4.26
C ALA A 212 -5.36 -4.92 4.24
N PRO A 213 -6.07 -4.87 5.38
CA PRO A 213 -7.41 -4.30 5.46
C PRO A 213 -7.34 -2.77 5.46
N VAL A 214 -8.03 -2.14 4.51
CA VAL A 214 -8.14 -0.68 4.43
C VAL A 214 -9.61 -0.28 4.38
N TRP A 215 -9.97 0.65 5.26
CA TRP A 215 -11.28 1.28 5.27
C TRP A 215 -11.27 2.52 4.38
N PHE A 216 -12.10 2.49 3.34
CA PHE A 216 -12.37 3.61 2.47
C PHE A 216 -13.65 4.30 2.92
N ILE A 217 -13.51 5.50 3.47
CA ILE A 217 -14.61 6.33 3.94
C ILE A 217 -14.81 7.49 2.98
N LYS A 218 -16.04 7.66 2.49
CA LYS A 218 -16.45 8.86 1.76
C LYS A 218 -17.31 9.71 2.67
N TYR A 219 -17.07 11.01 2.68
CA TYR A 219 -17.84 11.94 3.47
C TYR A 219 -18.12 13.23 2.72
N GLU A 220 -19.24 13.86 3.05
CA GLU A 220 -19.64 15.16 2.53
C GLU A 220 -19.38 16.23 3.58
N TYR A 221 -18.91 17.39 3.15
CA TYR A 221 -18.83 18.58 3.99
C TYR A 221 -19.07 19.83 3.14
N LYS A 222 -20.06 20.65 3.53
CA LYS A 222 -20.46 21.89 2.82
C LYS A 222 -20.69 21.70 1.31
N GLY A 223 -21.29 20.57 0.93
CA GLY A 223 -21.57 20.20 -0.47
C GLY A 223 -20.37 19.68 -1.26
N GLY A 224 -19.18 19.59 -0.65
CA GLY A 224 -18.01 18.93 -1.24
C GLY A 224 -17.90 17.48 -0.80
N ASN A 225 -17.40 16.62 -1.69
CA ASN A 225 -17.13 15.20 -1.42
C ASN A 225 -15.64 14.99 -1.17
N TYR A 226 -15.34 14.21 -0.14
CA TYR A 226 -13.99 13.97 0.35
C TYR A 226 -13.82 12.50 0.73
N SER A 227 -12.58 12.04 0.73
CA SER A 227 -12.21 10.67 1.10
C SER A 227 -11.27 10.64 2.31
N LEU A 228 -11.41 9.60 3.11
CA LEU A 228 -10.54 9.28 4.24
C LEU A 228 -10.28 7.78 4.25
N TRP A 229 -9.01 7.39 4.24
CA TRP A 229 -8.57 6.01 4.22
C TRP A 229 -7.86 5.71 5.54
N LEU A 230 -8.33 4.66 6.22
CA LEU A 230 -7.84 4.23 7.51
C LEU A 230 -7.34 2.79 7.41
N ASP A 231 -6.22 2.49 8.04
CA ASP A 231 -5.73 1.12 8.19
C ASP A 231 -6.63 0.36 9.17
N GLY A 232 -7.22 -0.76 8.72
CA GLY A 232 -8.07 -1.61 9.54
C GLY A 232 -7.31 -2.36 10.63
N ALA A 233 -5.99 -2.52 10.54
CA ALA A 233 -5.19 -3.22 11.53
C ALA A 233 -4.72 -2.32 12.68
N THR A 234 -4.60 -1.01 12.43
CA THR A 234 -4.03 -0.04 13.40
C THR A 234 -4.94 1.14 13.72
N GLY A 235 -5.92 1.44 12.86
CA GLY A 235 -6.78 2.61 12.97
C GLY A 235 -6.09 3.91 12.54
N THR A 236 -4.86 3.84 12.05
CA THR A 236 -4.10 5.01 11.60
C THR A 236 -4.61 5.53 10.25
N VAL A 237 -4.41 6.82 10.00
CA VAL A 237 -4.81 7.47 8.76
C VAL A 237 -3.73 7.27 7.71
N ILE A 238 -4.11 6.61 6.61
CA ILE A 238 -3.24 6.40 5.45
C ILE A 238 -3.29 7.63 4.55
N LYS A 239 -4.49 8.13 4.26
CA LYS A 239 -4.74 9.30 3.41
C LYS A 239 -6.04 9.95 3.82
N GLY A 240 -6.12 11.28 3.82
CA GLY A 240 -7.37 11.97 4.07
C GLY A 240 -7.40 13.33 3.38
N ASP A 241 -8.44 13.56 2.58
CA ASP A 241 -8.68 14.85 1.95
C ASP A 241 -9.11 15.84 3.03
N ILE A 242 -8.46 17.00 3.09
CA ILE A 242 -8.80 18.07 4.04
C ILE A 242 -9.61 19.14 3.29
N PRO A 243 -10.88 19.39 3.67
CA PRO A 243 -11.67 20.46 3.08
C PRO A 243 -11.01 21.81 3.35
N PRO A 244 -11.05 22.76 2.40
CA PRO A 244 -10.46 24.07 2.60
C PRO A 244 -11.13 24.75 3.80
N ALA A 245 -10.32 25.20 4.75
CA ALA A 245 -10.77 26.16 5.74
C ALA A 245 -11.16 27.43 4.99
N LYS A 246 -12.45 27.79 4.97
CA LYS A 246 -12.83 29.17 4.66
C LYS A 246 -12.27 30.02 5.80
N PHE A 247 -11.01 30.46 5.68
CA PHE A 247 -10.55 31.65 6.36
C PHE A 247 -11.36 32.79 5.74
N GLY A 248 -12.51 33.09 6.36
CA GLY A 248 -13.18 34.35 6.14
C GLY A 248 -12.21 35.41 6.62
N ILE A 249 -11.55 36.08 5.67
CA ILE A 249 -10.89 37.35 5.92
C ILE A 249 -12.03 38.30 6.30
N PHE A 250 -12.17 38.54 7.60
CA PHE A 250 -12.89 39.67 8.15
C PHE A 250 -11.86 40.74 8.49
#